data_AF-A0A6C0K9C0-F1
#
_entry.id   AF-A0A6C0K9C0-F1
#
_cell.length_a   1.000
_cell.length_b   1.000
_cell.length_c   1.000
_cell.angle_alpha   90.00
_cell.angle_beta   90.00
_cell.angle_gamma   90.00
#
_symmetry.space_group_name_H-M   'P 1'
#
loop_
_entity.id
_entity.type
_entity.pdbx_description
1 polymer ?
#
loop_
_entity_poly.entity_id
_entity_poly.type
_entity_poly.pdbx_seq_one_letter_code
_entity_poly.pdbx_strand_id
1 'polypeptide(L)'
;METACVPDIYEPSNNKGIYVDMLQFTWPKAGLRCDCATRADKVYTTRTKFIAHIKTKGHRAWLNKLTENKANYYSKSRRLEVTNMNQQKIITRLSNDLENQVIINNALAHEIKSLKTPVEETMDLLLLD
;
A
#
# COMPACT_ATOMS: atom_id res chain seq x y z
N MET A 1 9.88 8.77 1.91
CA MET A 1 8.91 9.69 2.55
C MET A 1 8.65 10.77 1.52
N GLU A 2 7.60 10.59 0.71
CA GLU A 2 7.19 11.62 -0.26
C GLU A 2 6.65 12.81 0.51
N THR A 3 7.42 13.88 0.57
CA THR A 3 6.93 15.21 0.96
C THR A 3 6.37 15.88 -0.27
N ALA A 4 5.18 15.48 -0.70
CA ALA A 4 4.40 16.24 -1.67
C ALA A 4 3.58 17.29 -0.91
N CYS A 5 4.21 18.42 -0.55
CA CYS A 5 3.44 19.63 -0.30
C CYS A 5 3.07 20.22 -1.66
N VAL A 6 1.80 20.11 -2.02
CA VAL A 6 1.24 20.73 -3.22
C VAL A 6 1.35 22.27 -3.09
N PRO A 7 1.84 23.00 -4.09
CA PRO A 7 2.18 24.43 -4.01
C PRO A 7 0.98 25.42 -4.05
N ASP A 8 -0.26 24.96 -3.84
CA ASP A 8 -1.47 25.79 -4.06
C ASP A 8 -2.00 26.54 -2.82
N ILE A 9 -1.26 26.54 -1.69
CA ILE A 9 -1.72 27.12 -0.42
C ILE A 9 -0.74 28.18 0.12
N TYR A 10 0.00 28.85 -0.76
CA TYR A 10 0.87 29.94 -0.35
C TYR A 10 0.10 31.27 -0.33
N GLU A 11 -0.24 31.76 0.87
CA GLU A 11 -0.77 33.10 1.08
C GLU A 11 0.11 33.84 2.13
N PRO A 12 0.85 34.89 1.73
CA PRO A 12 1.70 35.65 2.64
C PRO A 12 0.84 36.44 3.65
N SER A 13 1.24 36.44 4.92
CA SER A 13 0.54 37.22 5.95
C SER A 13 1.09 38.65 5.97
N ASN A 14 0.21 39.65 5.95
CA ASN A 14 0.60 41.06 6.09
C ASN A 14 0.63 41.45 7.58
N ASN A 15 1.81 41.82 8.09
CA ASN A 15 1.97 42.38 9.42
C ASN A 15 2.42 43.84 9.31
N LYS A 16 1.47 44.78 9.46
CA LYS A 16 1.71 46.24 9.46
C LYS A 16 2.45 46.76 8.21
N GLY A 17 2.12 46.23 7.04
CA GLY A 17 2.70 46.66 5.75
C GLY A 17 3.92 45.86 5.32
N ILE A 18 4.39 44.90 6.13
CA ILE A 18 5.45 43.96 5.74
C ILE A 18 4.77 42.62 5.43
N TYR A 19 4.91 42.17 4.19
CA TYR A 19 4.52 40.81 3.82
C TYR A 19 5.54 39.84 4.39
N VAL A 20 5.05 38.91 5.20
CA VAL A 20 5.87 37.89 5.83
C VAL A 20 5.34 36.54 5.39
N ASP A 21 6.26 35.69 4.94
CA ASP A 21 5.99 34.30 4.60
C ASP A 21 5.64 33.57 5.92
N MET A 22 4.36 33.59 6.29
CA MET A 22 3.84 32.85 7.43
C MET A 22 2.86 31.80 6.92
N LEU A 23 3.17 30.54 7.22
CA LEU A 23 2.18 29.47 7.19
C LEU A 23 1.07 29.84 8.19
N GLN A 24 -0.06 30.33 7.69
CA GLN A 24 -1.20 30.66 8.53
C GLN A 24 -1.78 29.37 9.12
N PHE A 25 -1.33 29.00 10.31
CA PHE A 25 -1.97 27.92 11.06
C PHE A 25 -3.25 28.44 11.70
N THR A 26 -4.34 28.45 10.92
CA THR A 26 -5.70 28.67 11.43
C THR A 26 -6.15 27.45 12.22
N TRP A 27 -6.69 27.64 13.43
CA TRP A 27 -7.13 26.51 14.24
C TRP A 27 -8.33 25.81 13.57
N PRO A 28 -8.26 24.49 13.30
CA PRO A 28 -9.36 23.79 12.65
C PRO A 28 -10.66 23.88 13.46
N LYS A 29 -11.80 24.11 12.79
CA LYS A 29 -13.13 24.13 13.45
C LYS A 29 -13.45 22.81 14.16
N ALA A 30 -13.01 21.69 13.58
CA ALA A 30 -13.15 20.36 14.17
C ALA A 30 -12.22 20.10 15.38
N GLY A 31 -11.29 21.04 15.67
CA GLY A 31 -10.25 20.88 16.67
C GLY A 31 -9.13 19.92 16.23
N LEU A 32 -8.12 19.75 17.09
CA LEU A 32 -7.03 18.80 16.89
C LEU A 32 -7.13 17.65 17.88
N ARG A 33 -6.75 16.45 17.45
CA ARG A 33 -6.54 15.30 18.32
C ARG A 33 -5.04 15.01 18.42
N CYS A 34 -4.63 14.37 19.51
CA CYS A 34 -3.25 13.91 19.67
C CYS A 34 -3.27 12.43 20.04
N ASP A 35 -2.56 11.63 19.26
CA ASP A 35 -2.50 10.17 19.42
C ASP A 35 -1.58 9.72 20.56
N CYS A 36 -1.08 10.66 21.37
CA CYS A 36 -0.34 10.27 22.56
C CYS A 36 -1.30 9.54 23.51
N ALA A 37 -0.89 8.35 23.95
CA ALA A 37 -1.73 7.36 24.62
C ALA A 37 -2.45 7.83 25.89
N THR A 38 -2.18 9.06 26.37
CA THR A 38 -2.84 9.62 27.54
C THR A 38 -4.27 10.09 27.26
N ARG A 39 -4.61 10.54 26.03
CA ARG A 39 -5.96 11.04 25.69
C ARG A 39 -6.28 10.99 24.18
N ALA A 40 -6.21 9.82 23.56
CA ALA A 40 -6.46 9.66 22.12
C ALA A 40 -7.84 10.18 21.66
N ASP A 41 -8.85 10.07 22.53
CA ASP A 41 -10.22 10.53 22.22
C ASP A 41 -10.45 12.04 22.45
N LYS A 42 -9.46 12.75 23.01
CA LYS A 42 -9.63 14.16 23.36
C LYS A 42 -9.40 15.07 22.15
N VAL A 43 -10.44 15.86 21.85
CA VAL A 43 -10.36 16.96 20.89
C VAL A 43 -9.98 18.25 21.62
N TYR A 44 -8.92 18.90 21.15
CA TYR A 44 -8.49 20.22 21.56
C TYR A 44 -9.15 21.26 20.66
N THR A 45 -10.09 22.03 21.21
CA THR A 45 -10.85 23.04 20.45
C THR A 45 -10.13 24.38 20.35
N THR A 46 -9.05 24.60 21.09
CA THR A 46 -8.26 25.83 21.02
C THR A 46 -6.75 25.55 21.03
N ARG A 47 -6.01 26.46 20.38
CA ARG A 47 -4.54 26.43 20.33
C ARG A 47 -3.90 26.37 21.70
N THR A 48 -4.35 27.21 22.63
CA THR A 48 -3.78 27.28 23.98
C THR A 48 -3.88 25.93 24.71
N LYS A 49 -5.04 25.24 24.60
CA LYS A 49 -5.26 23.93 25.23
C LYS A 49 -4.33 22.86 24.66
N PHE A 50 -4.10 22.89 23.34
CA PHE A 50 -3.19 21.95 22.68
C PHE A 50 -1.72 22.24 22.98
N ILE A 51 -1.32 23.52 23.02
CA ILE A 51 0.04 23.92 23.40
C ILE A 51 0.35 23.48 24.84
N ALA A 52 -0.60 23.63 25.76
CA ALA A 52 -0.45 23.14 27.12
C ALA A 52 -0.26 21.61 27.15
N HIS A 53 -1.01 20.89 26.31
CA HIS A 53 -0.91 19.44 26.20
C HIS A 53 0.46 18.95 25.71
N ILE A 54 0.98 19.50 24.61
CA ILE A 54 2.27 19.04 24.03
C ILE A 54 3.46 19.30 24.95
N LYS A 55 3.32 20.23 25.92
CA LYS A 55 4.34 20.50 26.95
C LYS A 55 4.33 19.50 28.10
N THR A 56 3.30 18.65 28.22
CA THR A 56 3.19 17.67 29.31
C THR A 56 4.24 16.55 29.21
N LYS A 57 4.63 15.99 30.36
CA LYS A 57 5.59 14.86 30.44
C LYS A 57 5.11 13.64 29.66
N GLY A 58 3.80 13.35 29.67
CA GLY A 58 3.22 12.23 28.94
C GLY A 58 3.37 12.35 27.42
N HIS A 59 3.12 13.54 26.86
CA HIS A 59 3.32 13.78 25.44
C HIS A 59 4.80 13.69 25.04
N ARG A 60 5.70 14.26 25.85
CA ARG A 60 7.16 14.16 25.61
C ARG A 60 7.67 12.72 25.67
N ALA A 61 7.20 11.92 26.62
CA ALA A 61 7.55 10.50 26.71
C ALA A 61 7.05 9.70 25.49
N TRP A 62 5.86 10.01 24.99
CA TRP A 62 5.34 9.42 23.75
C TRP A 62 6.20 9.78 22.53
N LEU A 63 6.65 11.04 22.40
CA LEU A 63 7.57 11.45 21.35
C LEU A 63 8.92 10.72 21.43
N ASN A 64 9.46 10.53 22.62
CA ASN A 64 10.71 9.76 22.82
C ASN A 64 10.52 8.30 22.38
N LYS A 65 9.43 7.65 22.81
CA LYS A 65 9.07 6.29 22.38
C LYS A 65 8.93 6.17 20.86
N LEU A 66 8.29 7.15 20.21
CA LEU A 66 8.19 7.21 18.74
C LEU A 66 9.56 7.34 18.08
N THR A 67 10.47 8.10 18.68
CA THR A 67 11.81 8.34 18.14
C THR A 67 12.69 7.09 18.29
N GLU A 68 12.63 6.41 19.42
CA GLU A 68 13.24 5.09 19.61
C GLU A 68 12.68 4.07 18.60
N ASN A 69 11.38 4.16 18.30
CA ASN A 69 10.74 3.32 17.29
C ASN A 69 11.12 3.71 15.84
N LYS A 70 11.63 4.92 15.55
CA LYS A 70 12.10 5.26 14.19
C LYS A 70 13.28 4.41 13.74
N ALA A 71 14.20 4.09 14.64
CA ALA A 71 15.29 3.14 14.36
C ALA A 71 14.76 1.75 14.00
N ASN A 72 13.67 1.33 14.66
CA ASN A 72 12.99 0.06 14.39
C ASN A 72 12.12 0.10 13.12
N TYR A 73 11.56 1.26 12.76
CA TYR A 73 10.71 1.40 11.58
C TYR A 73 11.52 1.29 10.30
N TYR A 74 12.69 1.93 10.22
CA TYR A 74 13.54 1.85 9.04
C TYR A 74 14.03 0.41 8.78
N SER A 75 14.52 -0.27 9.82
CA SER A 75 14.95 -1.66 9.73
C SER A 75 13.79 -2.61 9.39
N LYS A 76 12.61 -2.39 9.96
CA LYS A 76 11.39 -3.12 9.59
C LYS A 76 10.98 -2.87 8.14
N SER A 77 11.04 -1.62 7.66
CA SER A 77 10.72 -1.26 6.26
C SER A 77 11.64 -1.99 5.29
N ARG A 78 12.95 -2.00 5.57
CA ARG A 78 13.93 -2.71 4.74
C ARG A 78 13.68 -4.22 4.73
N ARG A 79 13.30 -4.81 5.86
CA ARG A 79 12.91 -6.24 5.93
C ARG A 79 11.63 -6.51 5.12
N LEU A 80 10.68 -5.60 5.15
CA LEU A 80 9.45 -5.69 4.37
C LEU A 80 9.73 -5.60 2.87
N GLU A 81 10.61 -4.71 2.43
CA GLU A 81 11.04 -4.62 1.02
C GLU A 81 11.61 -5.96 0.52
N VAL A 82 12.53 -6.55 1.28
CA VAL A 82 13.10 -7.88 0.96
C VAL A 82 12.02 -8.96 0.90
N THR A 83 11.09 -8.94 1.87
CA THR A 83 9.97 -9.90 1.90
C THR A 83 9.09 -9.75 0.67
N ASN A 84 8.76 -8.51 0.28
CA ASN A 84 7.91 -8.20 -0.84
C ASN A 84 8.57 -8.63 -2.17
N MET A 85 9.86 -8.36 -2.35
CA MET A 85 10.62 -8.85 -3.49
C MET A 85 10.62 -10.38 -3.59
N ASN A 86 10.79 -11.08 -2.47
CA ASN A 86 10.74 -12.55 -2.45
C ASN A 86 9.34 -13.07 -2.78
N GLN A 87 8.30 -12.44 -2.26
CA GLN A 87 6.91 -12.78 -2.58
C GLN A 87 6.63 -12.59 -4.06
N GLN A 88 7.06 -11.49 -4.67
CA GLN A 88 6.93 -11.25 -6.10
C GLN A 88 7.60 -12.37 -6.92
N LYS A 89 8.84 -12.76 -6.56
CA LYS A 89 9.54 -13.86 -7.24
C LYS A 89 8.79 -15.20 -7.14
N ILE A 90 8.25 -15.51 -5.96
CA ILE A 90 7.47 -16.74 -5.74
C ILE A 90 6.20 -16.70 -6.60
N ILE A 91 5.49 -15.57 -6.61
CA ILE A 91 4.27 -15.38 -7.40
C ILE A 91 4.58 -15.57 -8.89
N THR A 92 5.62 -14.90 -9.42
CA THR A 92 6.01 -15.06 -10.83
C THR A 92 6.33 -16.50 -11.17
N ARG A 93 7.09 -17.20 -10.31
CA ARG A 93 7.41 -18.61 -10.52
C ARG A 93 6.14 -19.47 -10.58
N LEU A 94 5.25 -19.32 -9.60
CA LEU A 94 4.01 -20.08 -9.53
C LEU A 94 3.09 -19.78 -10.71
N SER A 95 3.03 -18.54 -11.18
CA SER A 95 2.25 -18.18 -12.37
C SER A 95 2.78 -18.88 -13.62
N ASN A 96 4.10 -18.90 -13.82
CA ASN A 96 4.72 -19.60 -14.95
C ASN A 96 4.49 -21.11 -14.87
N ASP A 97 4.65 -21.70 -13.67
CA ASP A 97 4.41 -23.12 -13.45
C ASP A 97 2.95 -23.48 -13.76
N LEU A 98 2.00 -22.64 -13.35
CA LEU A 98 0.56 -22.82 -13.62
C LEU A 98 0.27 -22.73 -15.13
N GLU A 99 0.84 -21.76 -15.83
CA GLU A 99 0.68 -21.62 -17.28
C GLU A 99 1.20 -22.87 -18.03
N ASN A 100 2.38 -23.37 -17.63
CA ASN A 100 2.92 -24.61 -18.19
C ASN A 100 1.99 -25.80 -17.94
N GLN A 101 1.41 -25.93 -16.74
CA GLN A 101 0.45 -27.00 -16.44
C GLN A 101 -0.82 -26.89 -17.31
N VAL A 102 -1.32 -25.67 -17.56
CA VAL A 102 -2.46 -25.45 -18.47
C VAL A 102 -2.12 -25.91 -19.89
N ILE A 103 -0.93 -25.56 -20.39
CA ILE A 103 -0.47 -25.98 -21.73
C ILE A 103 -0.40 -27.51 -21.82
N ILE A 104 0.22 -28.16 -20.84
CA ILE A 104 0.37 -29.63 -20.79
C ILE A 104 -1.01 -30.30 -20.75
N ASN A 105 -1.90 -29.81 -19.89
CA ASN A 105 -3.25 -30.37 -19.77
C ASN A 105 -4.04 -30.23 -21.08
N ASN A 106 -3.91 -29.10 -21.79
CA ASN A 106 -4.55 -28.90 -23.08
C ASN A 106 -3.99 -29.84 -24.16
N ALA A 107 -2.66 -30.03 -24.20
CA ALA A 107 -2.02 -30.95 -25.13
C ALA A 107 -2.48 -32.40 -24.89
N LEU A 108 -2.48 -32.85 -23.64
CA LEU A 108 -2.97 -34.18 -23.26
C LEU A 108 -4.46 -34.34 -23.57
N ALA A 109 -5.28 -33.33 -23.30
CA ALA A 109 -6.71 -33.36 -23.63
C ALA A 109 -6.95 -33.49 -25.15
N HIS A 110 -6.14 -32.81 -25.97
CA HIS A 110 -6.17 -32.94 -27.42
C HIS A 110 -5.79 -34.34 -27.87
N GLU A 111 -4.70 -34.90 -27.34
CA GLU A 111 -4.22 -36.24 -27.68
C GLU A 111 -5.24 -37.34 -27.32
N ILE A 112 -5.84 -37.24 -26.13
CA ILE A 112 -6.93 -38.14 -25.70
C ILE A 112 -8.13 -38.02 -26.65
N LYS A 113 -8.45 -36.82 -27.14
CA LYS A 113 -9.56 -36.62 -28.08
C LYS A 113 -9.26 -37.26 -29.44
N SER A 114 -8.04 -37.12 -29.97
CA SER A 114 -7.65 -37.76 -31.23
C SER A 114 -7.58 -39.29 -31.16
N LEU A 115 -7.30 -39.86 -29.98
CA LEU A 115 -7.31 -41.31 -29.78
C LEU A 115 -8.75 -41.87 -29.62
N LYS A 116 -9.72 -41.02 -29.31
CA LYS A 116 -11.13 -41.40 -29.10
C LYS A 116 -12.02 -41.14 -30.32
N THR A 117 -11.54 -40.44 -31.35
CA THR A 117 -12.25 -40.36 -32.63
C THR A 117 -12.28 -41.75 -33.27
N PRO A 118 -13.47 -42.33 -33.56
CA PRO A 118 -13.54 -43.60 -34.27
C PRO A 118 -12.87 -43.42 -35.63
N VAL A 119 -12.06 -44.40 -36.03
CA VAL A 119 -11.71 -44.56 -37.44
C VAL A 119 -13.03 -44.84 -38.14
N GLU A 120 -13.58 -43.84 -38.84
CA GLU A 120 -14.58 -44.11 -39.87
C GLU A 120 -13.87 -44.99 -40.89
N GLU A 121 -14.11 -46.30 -40.80
CA GLU A 121 -13.79 -47.22 -41.87
C GLU A 121 -14.47 -46.71 -43.12
N THR A 122 -13.71 -46.07 -44.00
CA THR A 122 -14.13 -45.81 -45.37
C THR A 122 -14.30 -47.18 -46.03
N MET A 123 -15.52 -47.72 -45.94
CA MET A 123 -15.90 -48.92 -46.66
C MET A 123 -15.87 -48.55 -48.15
N ASP A 124 -14.87 -49.07 -48.85
CA ASP A 124 -14.64 -48.83 -50.25
C ASP A 124 -15.85 -49.33 -51.05
N LEU A 125 -16.62 -48.39 -51.62
CA LEU A 125 -17.87 -48.68 -52.32
C LEU A 125 -17.66 -49.37 -53.69
N LEU A 126 -16.41 -49.73 -54.02
CA LEU A 126 -15.99 -50.36 -55.28
C LEU A 126 -15.97 -51.90 -55.24
N LEU A 127 -16.52 -52.53 -54.19
CA LEU A 127 -16.62 -54.00 -54.08
C LEU A 127 -18.06 -54.55 -54.16
N LEU A 128 -19.00 -53.78 -54.67
CA LEU A 128 -20.36 -54.24 -54.97
C LEU A 128 -20.55 -54.29 -56.49
N ASP A 129 -20.11 -55.41 -57.07
CA ASP A 129 -20.56 -55.91 -58.38
C ASP A 129 -22.05 -56.29 -58.34
#